data_AF-A0A6P2YF98-F1
#
_entry.id   AF-A0A6P2YF98-F1
#
_cell.length_a   1.000
_cell.length_b   1.000
_cell.length_c   1.000
_cell.angle_alpha   90.00
_cell.angle_beta   90.00
_cell.angle_gamma   90.00
#
_symmetry.space_group_name_H-M   'P 1'
#
loop_
_entity.id
_entity.type
_entity.pdbx_description
1 polymer ?
#
loop_
_entity_poly.entity_id
_entity_poly.type
_entity_poly.pdbx_seq_one_letter_code
_entity_poly.pdbx_strand_id
1 'polypeptide(L)'
;MTDRLTPELASKFASLALAHLTREYPNKLTHSLEGPHDVQGPRALHPIFYGSYDWHSCVHGYWLVLRVLERYPALPEAERIVAIVDAHFTDANVAGERAYLALPHNAGFERPYGWAWLLALSAQLERLALKGALPQAARWAKTMAPLTDLFVSRFETFLPKATYPLRVGTHFNTAFALALTLDFARDTQRDGLAALIVDTAKRWHLNDVACQAWEPSGDEFLSPALMEAELMRRVLPAAEFDGWFARFLPDLARGEPATLFEPATVSDRSDGKIAHLDGLNLSRAWCQRALAGALPEGDARRAKLLDAADRHLASALAHVAGDYMGEHWLATFALLALDA
;
A
#
# COMPACT_ATOMS: atom_id res chain seq x y z
N MET A 1 14.89 -15.01 14.14
CA MET A 1 14.04 -14.26 15.08
C MET A 1 13.11 -13.45 14.20
N THR A 2 11.80 -13.62 14.29
CA THR A 2 10.89 -12.82 13.47
C THR A 2 10.80 -11.43 14.07
N ASP A 3 11.46 -10.45 13.48
CA ASP A 3 11.32 -9.06 13.88
C ASP A 3 9.83 -8.67 13.77
N ARG A 4 9.31 -8.10 14.87
CA ARG A 4 7.96 -7.59 15.02
C ARG A 4 8.01 -6.10 15.29
N LEU A 5 6.92 -5.41 14.98
CA LEU A 5 6.77 -4.01 15.36
C LEU A 5 6.90 -3.85 16.89
N THR A 6 7.71 -2.89 17.33
CA THR A 6 7.84 -2.49 18.74
C THR A 6 7.37 -1.05 18.92
N PRO A 7 7.07 -0.59 20.14
CA PRO A 7 6.73 0.81 20.41
C PRO A 7 7.80 1.80 19.91
N GLU A 8 9.07 1.47 20.06
CA GLU A 8 10.20 2.32 19.64
C GLU A 8 10.25 2.47 18.12
N LEU A 9 10.04 1.36 17.40
CA LEU A 9 10.00 1.38 15.95
C LEU A 9 8.74 2.08 15.42
N ALA A 10 7.61 1.90 16.09
CA ALA A 10 6.36 2.60 15.79
C ALA A 10 6.50 4.12 15.99
N SER A 11 7.14 4.56 17.07
CA SER A 11 7.50 5.98 17.32
C SER A 11 8.40 6.51 16.21
N LYS A 12 9.44 5.76 15.81
CA LYS A 12 10.31 6.14 14.69
C LYS A 12 9.53 6.32 13.39
N PHE A 13 8.64 5.39 13.04
CA PHE A 13 7.82 5.49 11.83
C PHE A 13 6.82 6.66 11.90
N ALA A 14 6.20 6.89 13.05
CA ALA A 14 5.34 8.05 13.26
C ALA A 14 6.11 9.36 13.05
N SER A 15 7.29 9.48 13.66
CA SER A 15 8.15 10.65 13.55
C SER A 15 8.60 10.93 12.10
N LEU A 16 8.96 9.88 11.34
CA LEU A 16 9.28 10.00 9.91
C LEU A 16 8.09 10.55 9.11
N ALA A 17 6.91 9.95 9.27
CA ALA A 17 5.71 10.41 8.57
C ALA A 17 5.35 11.87 8.92
N LEU A 18 5.36 12.21 10.21
CA LEU A 18 5.05 13.54 10.70
C LEU A 18 6.04 14.63 10.23
N ALA A 19 7.26 14.25 9.82
CA ALA A 19 8.24 15.17 9.27
C ALA A 19 7.85 15.66 7.85
N HIS A 20 6.99 14.93 7.15
CA HIS A 20 6.58 15.28 5.79
C HIS A 20 5.07 15.47 5.60
N LEU A 21 4.15 14.97 6.44
CA LEU A 21 2.70 15.14 6.19
C LEU A 21 2.21 16.59 5.97
N THR A 22 2.97 17.61 6.36
CA THR A 22 2.64 19.04 6.16
C THR A 22 3.68 19.81 5.32
N ARG A 23 4.65 19.13 4.68
CA ARG A 23 5.81 19.74 4.01
C ARG A 23 5.58 19.97 2.51
N GLU A 24 5.11 21.14 2.12
CA GLU A 24 4.74 21.39 0.72
C GLU A 24 5.85 21.21 -0.35
N TYR A 25 7.14 21.40 -0.01
CA TYR A 25 8.25 21.25 -0.96
C TYR A 25 9.47 20.51 -0.37
N PRO A 26 10.22 19.73 -1.19
CA PRO A 26 9.98 19.45 -2.61
C PRO A 26 8.78 18.53 -2.82
N ASN A 27 8.05 18.73 -3.92
CA ASN A 27 6.87 17.96 -4.31
C ASN A 27 6.88 17.73 -5.83
N LYS A 28 6.38 16.56 -6.25
CA LYS A 28 6.27 16.08 -7.61
C LYS A 28 4.79 15.96 -7.97
N LEU A 29 4.28 17.02 -8.59
CA LEU A 29 2.98 17.00 -9.22
C LEU A 29 3.09 16.32 -10.59
N THR A 30 2.35 15.22 -10.77
CA THR A 30 2.21 14.55 -12.07
C THR A 30 0.73 14.54 -12.44
N HIS A 31 0.33 15.45 -13.32
CA HIS A 31 -1.06 15.56 -13.78
C HIS A 31 -1.20 16.09 -15.20
N SER A 32 -2.41 15.93 -15.76
CA SER A 32 -2.75 16.51 -17.06
C SER A 32 -3.20 17.95 -16.86
N LEU A 33 -2.83 18.83 -17.78
CA LEU A 33 -3.29 20.22 -17.83
C LEU A 33 -4.24 20.35 -19.02
N GLU A 34 -5.49 20.74 -18.78
CA GLU A 34 -6.42 21.14 -19.83
C GLU A 34 -6.19 22.60 -20.22
N GLY A 35 -5.83 23.45 -19.25
CA GLY A 35 -5.53 24.86 -19.51
C GLY A 35 -4.59 25.48 -18.47
N PRO A 36 -4.25 26.77 -18.64
CA PRO A 36 -3.30 27.45 -17.75
C PRO A 36 -3.77 27.57 -16.29
N HIS A 37 -5.07 27.43 -16.02
CA HIS A 37 -5.63 27.47 -14.67
C HIS A 37 -5.32 26.20 -13.85
N ASP A 38 -4.88 25.12 -14.50
CA ASP A 38 -4.48 23.87 -13.82
C ASP A 38 -3.05 23.96 -13.26
N VAL A 39 -2.28 24.98 -13.66
CA VAL A 39 -0.93 25.24 -13.13
C VAL A 39 -1.05 25.90 -11.75
N GLN A 40 -1.14 25.07 -10.72
CA GLN A 40 -1.28 25.49 -9.32
C GLN A 40 -0.26 24.76 -8.43
N GLY A 41 -0.03 25.29 -7.23
CA GLY A 41 0.84 24.66 -6.24
C GLY A 41 0.19 23.43 -5.56
N PRO A 42 0.97 22.55 -4.92
CA PRO A 42 0.48 21.29 -4.35
C PRO A 42 -0.67 21.48 -3.37
N ARG A 43 -0.57 22.45 -2.44
CA ARG A 43 -1.63 22.71 -1.44
C ARG A 43 -2.92 23.23 -2.05
N ALA A 44 -2.82 23.98 -3.15
CA ALA A 44 -4.00 24.50 -3.83
C ALA A 44 -4.77 23.38 -4.55
N LEU A 45 -4.05 22.41 -5.14
CA LEU A 45 -4.64 21.26 -5.82
C LEU A 45 -5.14 20.19 -4.84
N HIS A 46 -4.40 19.96 -3.75
CA HIS A 46 -4.56 18.83 -2.84
C HIS A 46 -4.49 19.28 -1.36
N PRO A 47 -5.52 19.96 -0.83
CA PRO A 47 -5.45 20.59 0.49
C PRO A 47 -5.30 19.62 1.67
N ILE A 48 -5.52 18.31 1.48
CA ILE A 48 -5.26 17.27 2.50
C ILE A 48 -3.89 16.62 2.26
N PHE A 49 -3.60 16.28 1.01
CA PHE A 49 -2.51 15.39 0.64
C PHE A 49 -1.34 16.10 -0.07
N TYR A 50 -1.01 17.32 0.34
CA TYR A 50 0.05 18.13 -0.27
C TYR A 50 1.45 17.93 0.33
N GLY A 51 1.57 17.38 1.53
CA GLY A 51 2.79 17.49 2.33
C GLY A 51 3.92 16.53 1.94
N SER A 52 3.65 15.42 1.28
CA SER A 52 4.72 14.49 0.90
C SER A 52 5.36 14.86 -0.44
N TYR A 53 6.36 14.10 -0.85
CA TYR A 53 6.95 14.23 -2.18
C TYR A 53 5.90 14.08 -3.29
N ASP A 54 4.90 13.22 -3.12
CA ASP A 54 3.73 13.13 -4.01
C ASP A 54 2.44 12.82 -3.22
N TRP A 55 1.31 12.85 -3.92
CA TRP A 55 -0.02 12.74 -3.33
C TRP A 55 -0.23 11.41 -2.60
N HIS A 56 0.04 10.27 -3.25
CA HIS A 56 -0.16 8.96 -2.64
C HIS A 56 0.78 8.72 -1.47
N SER A 57 1.98 9.30 -1.49
CA SER A 57 2.89 9.23 -0.35
C SER A 57 2.36 9.95 0.87
N CYS A 58 1.60 11.02 0.66
CA CYS A 58 0.89 11.70 1.75
C CYS A 58 -0.25 10.83 2.28
N VAL A 59 -1.05 10.25 1.37
CA VAL A 59 -2.17 9.37 1.74
C VAL A 59 -1.72 8.20 2.61
N HIS A 60 -0.71 7.43 2.18
CA HIS A 60 -0.27 6.29 2.97
C HIS A 60 0.57 6.69 4.20
N GLY A 61 1.11 7.91 4.24
CA GLY A 61 1.67 8.51 5.45
C GLY A 61 0.60 8.74 6.53
N TYR A 62 -0.60 9.22 6.16
CA TYR A 62 -1.73 9.30 7.10
C TYR A 62 -2.18 7.91 7.57
N TRP A 63 -2.23 6.95 6.65
CA TRP A 63 -2.54 5.56 7.01
C TRP A 63 -1.53 5.02 8.01
N LEU A 64 -0.23 5.23 7.77
CA LEU A 64 0.87 4.80 8.64
C LEU A 64 0.71 5.35 10.06
N VAL A 65 0.56 6.68 10.23
CA VAL A 65 0.47 7.29 11.57
C VAL A 65 -0.78 6.83 12.33
N LEU A 66 -1.90 6.64 11.64
CA LEU A 66 -3.14 6.15 12.25
C LEU A 66 -3.07 4.67 12.61
N ARG A 67 -2.36 3.87 11.81
CA ARG A 67 -2.14 2.44 12.07
C ARG A 67 -1.22 2.22 13.27
N VAL A 68 -0.12 2.97 13.37
CA VAL A 68 0.77 2.86 14.55
C VAL A 68 0.10 3.41 15.82
N LEU A 69 -0.71 4.48 15.70
CA LEU A 69 -1.47 5.01 16.82
C LEU A 69 -2.54 4.03 17.32
N GLU A 70 -3.19 3.28 16.42
CA GLU A 70 -4.10 2.19 16.82
C GLU A 70 -3.38 1.11 17.66
N ARG A 71 -2.16 0.73 17.26
CA ARG A 71 -1.40 -0.34 17.93
C ARG A 71 -0.74 0.11 19.23
N TYR A 72 -0.26 1.35 19.26
CA TYR A 72 0.44 1.93 20.40
C TYR A 72 -0.16 3.29 20.73
N PRO A 73 -1.32 3.33 21.42
CA PRO A 73 -2.02 4.58 21.73
C PRO A 73 -1.23 5.50 22.67
N ALA A 74 -0.24 4.98 23.39
CA ALA A 74 0.61 5.73 24.32
C ALA A 74 1.89 6.29 23.68
N LEU A 75 2.00 6.30 22.35
CA LEU A 75 3.14 6.90 21.66
C LEU A 75 3.29 8.40 22.01
N PRO A 76 4.53 8.91 22.18
CA PRO A 76 4.77 10.34 22.41
C PRO A 76 4.17 11.24 21.32
N GLU A 77 4.07 10.73 20.09
CA GLU A 77 3.54 11.46 18.94
C GLU A 77 2.01 11.51 18.87
N ALA A 78 1.28 10.80 19.75
CA ALA A 78 -0.17 10.62 19.65
C ALA A 78 -0.95 11.93 19.51
N GLU A 79 -0.70 12.91 20.39
CA GLU A 79 -1.38 14.21 20.35
C GLU A 79 -1.10 14.97 19.05
N ARG A 80 0.15 14.90 18.56
CA ARG A 80 0.55 15.55 17.30
C ARG A 80 -0.11 14.89 16.09
N ILE A 81 -0.22 13.56 16.08
CA ILE A 81 -0.93 12.82 15.02
C ILE A 81 -2.39 13.29 14.97
N VAL A 82 -3.07 13.30 16.13
CA VAL A 82 -4.47 13.74 16.21
C VAL A 82 -4.64 15.17 15.73
N ALA A 83 -3.78 16.09 16.17
CA ALA A 83 -3.86 17.51 15.78
C ALA A 83 -3.71 17.72 14.27
N ILE A 84 -2.78 17.01 13.61
CA ILE A 84 -2.58 17.13 12.16
C ILE A 84 -3.77 16.54 11.39
N VAL A 85 -4.27 15.38 11.80
CA VAL A 85 -5.44 14.76 11.15
C VAL A 85 -6.68 15.66 11.32
N ASP A 86 -6.89 16.25 12.49
CA ASP A 86 -7.98 17.20 12.75
C ASP A 86 -7.89 18.46 11.87
N ALA A 87 -6.69 19.00 11.69
CA ALA A 87 -6.49 20.20 10.88
C ALA A 87 -6.76 19.96 9.39
N HIS A 88 -6.50 18.74 8.89
CA HIS A 88 -6.60 18.44 7.47
C HIS A 88 -7.90 17.73 7.08
N PHE A 89 -8.46 16.86 7.91
CA PHE A 89 -9.66 16.10 7.59
C PHE A 89 -10.90 16.93 7.93
N THR A 90 -11.12 17.96 7.11
CA THR A 90 -12.25 18.88 7.19
C THR A 90 -13.12 18.78 5.94
N ASP A 91 -14.41 19.11 6.05
CA ASP A 91 -15.33 19.09 4.91
C ASP A 91 -14.84 20.01 3.76
N ALA A 92 -14.24 21.15 4.11
CA ALA A 92 -13.69 22.11 3.15
C ALA A 92 -12.50 21.53 2.36
N ASN A 93 -11.56 20.86 3.04
CA ASN A 93 -10.41 20.26 2.36
C ASN A 93 -10.84 19.04 1.52
N VAL A 94 -11.77 18.23 2.01
CA VAL A 94 -12.33 17.11 1.23
C VAL A 94 -13.04 17.62 -0.02
N ALA A 95 -13.75 18.74 0.07
CA ALA A 95 -14.34 19.39 -1.10
C ALA A 95 -13.27 19.84 -2.11
N GLY A 96 -12.13 20.36 -1.64
CA GLY A 96 -11.00 20.73 -2.50
C GLY A 96 -10.38 19.54 -3.24
N GLU A 97 -10.08 18.44 -2.54
CA GLU A 97 -9.59 17.20 -3.18
C GLU A 97 -10.58 16.69 -4.24
N ARG A 98 -11.89 16.74 -3.94
CA ARG A 98 -12.93 16.32 -4.87
C ARG A 98 -13.07 17.24 -6.08
N ALA A 99 -12.87 18.55 -5.90
CA ALA A 99 -12.93 19.51 -7.00
C ALA A 99 -11.87 19.19 -8.07
N TYR A 100 -10.65 18.87 -7.65
CA TYR A 100 -9.60 18.42 -8.54
C TYR A 100 -9.95 17.11 -9.27
N LEU A 101 -10.49 16.13 -8.53
CA LEU A 101 -10.84 14.81 -9.08
C LEU A 101 -12.10 14.81 -9.96
N ALA A 102 -12.93 15.86 -9.87
CA ALA A 102 -14.12 16.05 -10.70
C ALA A 102 -13.78 16.54 -12.11
N LEU A 103 -12.57 17.08 -12.33
CA LEU A 103 -12.11 17.48 -13.66
C LEU A 103 -12.02 16.26 -14.59
N PRO A 104 -12.65 16.29 -15.79
CA PRO A 104 -12.71 15.13 -16.68
C PRO A 104 -11.34 14.55 -17.06
N HIS A 105 -10.35 15.42 -17.29
CA HIS A 105 -8.99 15.02 -17.63
C HIS A 105 -8.23 14.35 -16.46
N ASN A 106 -8.73 14.48 -15.22
CA ASN A 106 -8.18 13.85 -14.02
C ASN A 106 -8.85 12.52 -13.63
N ALA A 107 -9.68 11.96 -14.53
CA ALA A 107 -10.35 10.67 -14.30
C ALA A 107 -9.35 9.52 -14.04
N GLY A 108 -8.16 9.57 -14.64
CA GLY A 108 -7.10 8.56 -14.49
C GLY A 108 -6.05 8.88 -13.42
N PHE A 109 -6.14 10.04 -12.75
CA PHE A 109 -5.17 10.47 -11.72
C PHE A 109 -5.02 9.38 -10.66
N GLU A 110 -3.77 9.02 -10.34
CA GLU A 110 -3.42 8.04 -9.30
C GLU A 110 -3.93 6.60 -9.52
N ARG A 111 -4.38 6.26 -10.73
CA ARG A 111 -4.84 4.90 -11.03
C ARG A 111 -3.66 3.91 -11.17
N PRO A 112 -3.70 2.73 -10.54
CA PRO A 112 -4.63 2.29 -9.49
C PRO A 112 -4.07 2.49 -8.06
N TYR A 113 -2.80 2.89 -7.92
CA TYR A 113 -2.06 2.91 -6.66
C TYR A 113 -2.65 3.84 -5.60
N GLY A 114 -2.76 5.14 -5.90
CA GLY A 114 -3.29 6.11 -4.96
C GLY A 114 -4.77 5.87 -4.65
N TRP A 115 -5.54 5.30 -5.59
CA TRP A 115 -6.92 4.87 -5.33
C TRP A 115 -6.94 3.84 -4.21
N ALA A 116 -6.09 2.82 -4.31
CA ALA A 116 -6.01 1.75 -3.33
C ALA A 116 -5.52 2.24 -1.96
N TRP A 117 -4.51 3.10 -1.93
CA TRP A 117 -4.02 3.67 -0.67
C TRP A 117 -5.05 4.54 0.04
N LEU A 118 -5.86 5.30 -0.70
CA LEU A 118 -6.92 6.09 -0.10
C LEU A 118 -8.02 5.20 0.47
N LEU A 119 -8.36 4.10 -0.20
CA LEU A 119 -9.30 3.13 0.35
C LEU A 119 -8.72 2.39 1.57
N ALA A 120 -7.42 2.10 1.60
CA ALA A 120 -6.75 1.58 2.79
C ALA A 120 -6.78 2.55 3.97
N LEU A 121 -6.53 3.85 3.73
CA LEU A 121 -6.70 4.92 4.73
C LEU A 121 -8.14 4.96 5.25
N SER A 122 -9.13 4.89 4.36
CA SER A 122 -10.55 4.86 4.73
C SER A 122 -10.89 3.66 5.63
N ALA A 123 -10.41 2.46 5.27
CA ALA A 123 -10.58 1.26 6.10
C ALA A 123 -9.98 1.43 7.50
N GLN A 124 -8.81 2.09 7.60
CA GLN A 124 -8.16 2.35 8.88
C GLN A 124 -8.97 3.35 9.74
N LEU A 125 -9.60 4.36 9.14
CA LEU A 125 -10.47 5.30 9.85
C LEU A 125 -11.74 4.61 10.38
N GLU A 126 -12.39 3.79 9.56
CA GLU A 126 -13.56 3.02 9.95
C GLU A 126 -13.23 2.04 11.08
N ARG A 127 -12.07 1.37 11.01
CA ARG A 127 -11.59 0.48 12.08
C ARG A 127 -11.38 1.22 13.40
N LEU A 128 -10.77 2.40 13.36
CA LEU A 128 -10.59 3.25 14.54
C LEU A 128 -11.93 3.70 15.14
N ALA A 129 -12.87 4.09 14.28
CA ALA A 129 -14.22 4.50 14.68
C ALA A 129 -14.98 3.35 15.34
N LEU A 130 -14.99 2.16 14.71
CA LEU A 130 -15.66 0.97 15.21
C LEU A 130 -15.13 0.52 16.57
N LYS A 131 -13.81 0.59 16.77
CA LYS A 131 -13.16 0.24 18.05
C LYS A 131 -13.33 1.30 19.14
N GLY A 132 -13.79 2.50 18.79
CA GLY A 132 -13.78 3.65 19.71
C GLY A 132 -12.36 4.01 20.17
N ALA A 133 -11.33 3.71 19.36
CA ALA A 133 -9.93 3.86 19.75
C ALA A 133 -9.53 5.34 19.93
N LEU A 134 -10.22 6.24 19.21
CA LEU A 134 -10.04 7.69 19.30
C LEU A 134 -11.42 8.39 19.25
N PRO A 135 -11.69 9.39 20.11
CA PRO A 135 -12.98 10.09 20.13
C PRO A 135 -13.38 10.72 18.79
N GLN A 136 -12.39 11.20 18.04
CA GLN A 136 -12.57 11.90 16.77
C GLN A 136 -12.64 10.98 15.54
N ALA A 137 -12.36 9.67 15.67
CA ALA A 137 -12.27 8.76 14.53
C ALA A 137 -13.58 8.66 13.73
N ALA A 138 -14.73 8.61 14.40
CA ALA A 138 -16.03 8.57 13.72
C ALA A 138 -16.30 9.85 12.90
N ARG A 139 -15.85 11.01 13.38
CA ARG A 139 -15.92 12.28 12.64
C ARG A 139 -15.03 12.21 11.40
N TRP A 140 -13.78 11.79 11.55
CA TRP A 140 -12.84 11.67 10.43
C TRP A 140 -13.32 10.73 9.33
N ALA A 141 -13.81 9.55 9.70
CA ALA A 141 -14.37 8.58 8.75
C ALA A 141 -15.53 9.20 7.96
N LYS A 142 -16.47 9.86 8.66
CA LYS A 142 -17.59 10.58 8.04
C LYS A 142 -17.11 11.69 7.09
N THR A 143 -16.13 12.49 7.50
CA THR A 143 -15.58 13.58 6.67
C THR A 143 -14.93 13.04 5.40
N MET A 144 -14.19 11.92 5.48
CA MET A 144 -13.49 11.32 4.33
C MET A 144 -14.39 10.47 3.41
N ALA A 145 -15.60 10.14 3.83
CA ALA A 145 -16.53 9.28 3.07
C ALA A 145 -16.81 9.78 1.63
N PRO A 146 -17.06 11.07 1.36
CA PRO A 146 -17.31 11.55 -0.01
C PRO A 146 -16.15 11.35 -0.97
N LEU A 147 -14.90 11.41 -0.48
CA LEU A 147 -13.71 11.13 -1.27
C LEU A 147 -13.51 9.62 -1.46
N THR A 148 -13.80 8.84 -0.43
CA THR A 148 -13.80 7.36 -0.47
C THR A 148 -14.76 6.86 -1.55
N ASP A 149 -16.01 7.32 -1.53
CA ASP A 149 -17.05 6.89 -2.49
C ASP A 149 -16.69 7.21 -3.95
N LEU A 150 -15.97 8.32 -4.17
CA LEU A 150 -15.47 8.68 -5.51
C LEU A 150 -14.50 7.61 -6.04
N PHE A 151 -13.54 7.17 -5.23
CA PHE A 151 -12.58 6.14 -5.67
C PHE A 151 -13.20 4.74 -5.75
N VAL A 152 -14.20 4.41 -4.91
CA VAL A 152 -15.03 3.21 -5.07
C VAL A 152 -15.70 3.21 -6.45
N SER A 153 -16.40 4.30 -6.78
CA SER A 153 -17.08 4.43 -8.07
C SER A 153 -16.11 4.33 -9.27
N ARG A 154 -14.89 4.85 -9.12
CA ARG A 154 -13.84 4.73 -10.13
C ARG A 154 -13.39 3.29 -10.34
N PHE A 155 -13.20 2.49 -9.29
CA PHE A 155 -12.93 1.06 -9.43
C PHE A 155 -14.09 0.32 -10.09
N GLU A 156 -15.32 0.57 -9.64
CA GLU A 156 -16.54 -0.05 -10.19
C GLU A 156 -16.74 0.27 -11.68
N THR A 157 -16.33 1.46 -12.11
CA THR A 157 -16.38 1.88 -13.52
C THR A 157 -15.23 1.30 -14.34
N PHE A 158 -14.04 1.14 -13.75
CA PHE A 158 -12.82 0.76 -14.44
C PHE A 158 -12.67 -0.75 -14.61
N LEU A 159 -12.86 -1.54 -13.56
CA LEU A 159 -12.58 -2.98 -13.57
C LEU A 159 -13.36 -3.78 -14.62
N PRO A 160 -14.65 -3.45 -14.94
CA PRO A 160 -15.37 -4.09 -16.03
C PRO A 160 -14.76 -3.83 -17.42
N LYS A 161 -14.03 -2.72 -17.60
CA LYS A 161 -13.39 -2.32 -18.87
C LYS A 161 -11.95 -2.83 -18.97
N ALA A 162 -11.35 -3.24 -17.86
CA ALA A 162 -9.96 -3.64 -17.79
C ALA A 162 -9.81 -5.11 -18.23
N THR A 163 -9.42 -5.30 -19.49
CA THR A 163 -9.23 -6.64 -20.08
C THR A 163 -8.06 -7.38 -19.47
N TYR A 164 -6.95 -6.68 -19.19
CA TYR A 164 -5.69 -7.28 -18.74
C TYR A 164 -5.22 -6.69 -17.40
N PRO A 165 -4.53 -7.49 -16.56
CA PRO A 165 -3.85 -6.96 -15.38
C PRO A 165 -2.59 -6.17 -15.80
N LEU A 166 -2.13 -5.29 -14.93
CA LEU A 166 -0.81 -4.65 -15.04
C LEU A 166 0.10 -5.26 -13.95
N ARG A 167 1.16 -5.95 -14.38
CA ARG A 167 2.04 -6.74 -13.50
C ARG A 167 3.35 -6.04 -13.16
N VAL A 168 3.46 -4.74 -13.40
CA VAL A 168 4.72 -4.00 -13.21
C VAL A 168 5.07 -3.95 -11.71
N GLY A 169 6.35 -3.95 -11.32
CA GLY A 169 6.77 -3.88 -9.91
C GLY A 169 6.72 -2.47 -9.29
N THR A 170 5.88 -1.59 -9.81
CA THR A 170 5.73 -0.18 -9.40
C THR A 170 4.25 0.20 -9.30
N HIS A 171 3.94 1.50 -9.20
CA HIS A 171 2.60 2.07 -8.97
C HIS A 171 1.48 1.45 -9.83
N PHE A 172 1.75 1.04 -11.07
CA PHE A 172 0.71 0.48 -11.92
C PHE A 172 0.28 -0.96 -11.56
N ASN A 173 0.91 -1.60 -10.57
CA ASN A 173 0.61 -2.98 -10.18
C ASN A 173 -0.87 -3.13 -9.74
N THR A 174 -1.67 -3.82 -10.56
CA THR A 174 -3.09 -4.02 -10.25
C THR A 174 -3.30 -5.01 -9.12
N ALA A 175 -2.40 -5.99 -8.94
CA ALA A 175 -2.55 -6.96 -7.87
C ALA A 175 -2.43 -6.31 -6.48
N PHE A 176 -1.45 -5.41 -6.32
CA PHE A 176 -1.30 -4.59 -5.11
C PHE A 176 -2.54 -3.74 -4.84
N ALA A 177 -3.01 -3.00 -5.85
CA ALA A 177 -4.16 -2.13 -5.68
C ALA A 177 -5.43 -2.91 -5.29
N LEU A 178 -5.66 -4.06 -5.93
CA LEU A 178 -6.81 -4.92 -5.63
C LEU A 178 -6.69 -5.60 -4.26
N ALA A 179 -5.49 -5.94 -3.79
CA ALA A 179 -5.30 -6.55 -2.48
C ALA A 179 -5.73 -5.60 -1.35
N LEU A 180 -5.29 -4.34 -1.41
CA LEU A 180 -5.70 -3.31 -0.44
C LEU A 180 -7.19 -2.96 -0.56
N THR A 181 -7.69 -2.85 -1.79
CA THR A 181 -9.09 -2.50 -2.03
C THR A 181 -10.05 -3.61 -1.58
N LEU A 182 -9.67 -4.87 -1.71
CA LEU A 182 -10.45 -6.01 -1.24
C LEU A 182 -10.58 -6.02 0.30
N ASP A 183 -9.51 -5.69 1.02
CA ASP A 183 -9.57 -5.52 2.48
C ASP A 183 -10.52 -4.39 2.86
N PHE A 184 -10.38 -3.23 2.22
CA PHE A 184 -11.31 -2.11 2.43
C PHE A 184 -12.76 -2.53 2.18
N ALA A 185 -13.04 -3.21 1.06
CA ALA A 185 -14.39 -3.62 0.70
C ALA A 185 -14.99 -4.57 1.75
N ARG A 186 -14.19 -5.50 2.29
CA ARG A 186 -14.62 -6.44 3.33
C ARG A 186 -14.79 -5.76 4.69
N ASP A 187 -13.82 -4.94 5.10
CA ASP A 187 -13.83 -4.20 6.36
C ASP A 187 -15.03 -3.24 6.44
N THR A 188 -15.47 -2.70 5.31
CA THR A 188 -16.58 -1.75 5.21
C THR A 188 -17.87 -2.35 4.65
N GLN A 189 -17.95 -3.68 4.53
CA GLN A 189 -19.13 -4.43 4.08
C GLN A 189 -19.67 -3.99 2.71
N ARG A 190 -18.79 -3.61 1.78
CA ARG A 190 -19.11 -3.29 0.38
C ARG A 190 -19.06 -4.55 -0.47
N ASP A 191 -20.05 -5.42 -0.26
CA ASP A 191 -20.10 -6.75 -0.89
C ASP A 191 -20.05 -6.70 -2.43
N GLY A 192 -20.67 -5.70 -3.05
CA GLY A 192 -20.63 -5.51 -4.51
C GLY A 192 -19.22 -5.22 -5.04
N LEU A 193 -18.47 -4.32 -4.37
CA LEU A 193 -17.09 -4.03 -4.72
C LEU A 193 -16.19 -5.25 -4.47
N ALA A 194 -16.38 -5.95 -3.34
CA ALA A 194 -15.62 -7.16 -3.03
C ALA A 194 -15.82 -8.25 -4.09
N ALA A 195 -17.07 -8.50 -4.50
CA ALA A 195 -17.39 -9.46 -5.55
C ALA A 195 -16.74 -9.07 -6.90
N LEU A 196 -16.85 -7.80 -7.30
CA LEU A 196 -16.23 -7.29 -8.54
C LEU A 196 -14.71 -7.52 -8.55
N ILE A 197 -14.03 -7.30 -7.42
CA ILE A 197 -12.59 -7.50 -7.29
C ILE A 197 -12.24 -8.98 -7.36
N VAL A 198 -12.98 -9.84 -6.65
CA VAL A 198 -12.80 -11.30 -6.69
C VAL A 198 -12.95 -11.84 -8.11
N ASP A 199 -14.00 -11.44 -8.81
CA ASP A 199 -14.26 -11.89 -10.19
C ASP A 199 -13.19 -11.37 -11.15
N THR A 200 -12.74 -10.12 -10.98
CA THR A 200 -11.68 -9.53 -11.79
C THR A 200 -10.33 -10.24 -11.57
N ALA A 201 -9.96 -10.49 -10.31
CA ALA A 201 -8.74 -11.20 -9.96
C ALA A 201 -8.74 -12.63 -10.52
N LYS A 202 -9.84 -13.37 -10.36
CA LYS A 202 -9.99 -14.72 -10.94
C LYS A 202 -9.88 -14.70 -12.47
N ARG A 203 -10.55 -13.76 -13.13
CA ARG A 203 -10.49 -13.60 -14.59
C ARG A 203 -9.07 -13.35 -15.11
N TRP A 204 -8.24 -12.64 -14.34
CA TRP A 204 -6.87 -12.35 -14.74
C TRP A 204 -5.84 -13.42 -14.36
N HIS A 205 -6.00 -14.05 -13.19
CA HIS A 205 -4.90 -14.77 -12.54
C HIS A 205 -5.19 -16.25 -12.23
N LEU A 206 -6.44 -16.71 -12.34
CA LEU A 206 -6.80 -18.08 -11.93
C LEU A 206 -6.05 -19.17 -12.73
N ASN A 207 -5.73 -18.87 -13.98
CA ASN A 207 -5.07 -19.81 -14.91
C ASN A 207 -3.56 -19.59 -15.03
N ASP A 208 -2.98 -18.65 -14.28
CA ASP A 208 -1.54 -18.42 -14.32
C ASP A 208 -0.80 -19.59 -13.65
N VAL A 209 0.25 -20.05 -14.32
CA VAL A 209 1.06 -21.22 -13.91
C VAL A 209 2.53 -20.96 -14.22
N ALA A 210 3.43 -21.64 -13.49
CA ALA A 210 4.87 -21.61 -13.72
C ALA A 210 5.44 -20.18 -13.91
N CYS A 211 5.09 -19.27 -13.01
CA CYS A 211 5.55 -17.90 -13.00
C CYS A 211 7.09 -17.84 -13.01
N GLN A 212 7.64 -17.11 -13.99
CA GLN A 212 9.08 -17.03 -14.20
C GLN A 212 9.80 -16.03 -13.30
N ALA A 213 9.06 -15.09 -12.68
CA ALA A 213 9.59 -14.03 -11.82
C ALA A 213 10.82 -13.29 -12.40
N TRP A 214 10.64 -12.57 -13.52
CA TRP A 214 11.69 -11.74 -14.16
C TRP A 214 12.18 -10.54 -13.33
N GLU A 215 11.61 -10.34 -12.14
CA GLU A 215 12.06 -9.34 -11.17
C GLU A 215 13.45 -9.69 -10.58
N PRO A 216 14.24 -8.71 -10.11
CA PRO A 216 13.92 -7.27 -10.04
C PRO A 216 14.17 -6.49 -11.34
N SER A 217 13.31 -5.52 -11.63
CA SER A 217 13.63 -4.39 -12.50
C SER A 217 14.21 -3.22 -11.68
N GLY A 218 15.00 -2.34 -12.30
CA GLY A 218 15.88 -1.39 -11.60
C GLY A 218 15.21 -0.32 -10.72
N ASP A 219 13.89 -0.14 -10.78
CA ASP A 219 13.13 0.81 -9.95
C ASP A 219 11.86 0.22 -9.33
N GLU A 220 11.82 -1.11 -9.16
CA GLU A 220 10.70 -1.79 -8.52
C GLU A 220 10.71 -1.58 -7.01
N PHE A 221 9.51 -1.44 -6.45
CA PHE A 221 9.27 -1.47 -5.00
C PHE A 221 8.20 -2.49 -4.60
N LEU A 222 7.59 -3.17 -5.58
CA LEU A 222 6.64 -4.27 -5.41
C LEU A 222 7.17 -5.47 -6.18
N SER A 223 7.09 -6.67 -5.60
CA SER A 223 7.32 -7.92 -6.34
C SER A 223 6.09 -8.24 -7.21
N PRO A 224 6.20 -8.25 -8.56
CA PRO A 224 5.11 -8.67 -9.43
C PRO A 224 4.53 -10.04 -9.06
N ALA A 225 5.38 -11.03 -8.88
CA ALA A 225 4.96 -12.41 -8.67
C ALA A 225 4.32 -12.60 -7.29
N LEU A 226 4.93 -12.03 -6.25
CA LEU A 226 4.43 -12.20 -4.90
C LEU A 226 3.19 -11.34 -4.62
N MET A 227 3.05 -10.16 -5.23
CA MET A 227 1.82 -9.38 -5.12
C MET A 227 0.62 -10.08 -5.75
N GLU A 228 0.82 -10.77 -6.87
CA GLU A 228 -0.21 -11.58 -7.48
C GLU A 228 -0.62 -12.76 -6.60
N ALA A 229 0.38 -13.49 -6.06
CA ALA A 229 0.10 -14.57 -5.12
C ALA A 229 -0.62 -14.05 -3.87
N GLU A 230 -0.22 -12.90 -3.34
CA GLU A 230 -0.85 -12.27 -2.17
C GLU A 230 -2.30 -11.84 -2.46
N LEU A 231 -2.60 -11.31 -3.64
CA LEU A 231 -3.99 -11.06 -4.06
C LEU A 231 -4.77 -12.37 -4.13
N MET A 232 -4.23 -13.39 -4.80
CA MET A 232 -4.93 -14.66 -4.98
C MET A 232 -5.16 -15.41 -3.67
N ARG A 233 -4.27 -15.26 -2.68
CA ARG A 233 -4.45 -15.72 -1.30
C ARG A 233 -5.68 -15.11 -0.62
N ARG A 234 -5.99 -13.85 -0.93
CA ARG A 234 -7.16 -13.14 -0.39
C ARG A 234 -8.44 -13.48 -1.14
N VAL A 235 -8.33 -13.84 -2.42
CA VAL A 235 -9.45 -14.07 -3.34
C VAL A 235 -9.95 -15.51 -3.29
N LEU A 236 -9.04 -16.48 -3.21
CA LEU A 236 -9.39 -17.90 -3.24
C LEU A 236 -9.70 -18.43 -1.83
N PRO A 237 -10.66 -19.36 -1.69
CA PRO A 237 -10.77 -20.17 -0.49
C PRO A 237 -9.45 -20.89 -0.19
N ALA A 238 -9.10 -21.08 1.08
CA ALA A 238 -7.83 -21.66 1.49
C ALA A 238 -7.53 -23.03 0.82
N ALA A 239 -8.55 -23.88 0.68
CA ALA A 239 -8.43 -25.18 0.02
C ALA A 239 -8.11 -25.10 -1.49
N GLU A 240 -8.54 -24.03 -2.16
CA GLU A 240 -8.24 -23.79 -3.58
C GLU A 240 -6.90 -23.07 -3.76
N PHE A 241 -6.57 -22.17 -2.84
CA PHE A 241 -5.36 -21.37 -2.90
C PHE A 241 -4.10 -22.23 -2.91
N ASP A 242 -4.02 -23.24 -2.04
CA ASP A 242 -2.82 -24.09 -1.96
C ASP A 242 -2.49 -24.77 -3.30
N GLY A 243 -3.51 -25.36 -3.93
CA GLY A 243 -3.37 -25.99 -5.24
C GLY A 243 -3.06 -24.98 -6.35
N TRP A 244 -3.64 -23.78 -6.32
CA TRP A 244 -3.28 -22.71 -7.26
C TRP A 244 -1.84 -22.26 -7.08
N PHE A 245 -1.41 -22.02 -5.84
CA PHE A 245 -0.08 -21.52 -5.50
C PHE A 245 1.02 -22.53 -5.89
N ALA A 246 0.76 -23.83 -5.69
CA ALA A 246 1.65 -24.90 -6.14
C ALA A 246 1.76 -25.00 -7.67
N ARG A 247 0.77 -24.57 -8.46
CA ARG A 247 0.90 -24.50 -9.92
C ARG A 247 1.57 -23.21 -10.37
N PHE A 248 1.29 -22.10 -9.68
CA PHE A 248 1.85 -20.79 -9.98
C PHE A 248 3.35 -20.72 -9.70
N LEU A 249 3.82 -21.22 -8.56
CA LEU A 249 5.23 -21.30 -8.16
C LEU A 249 5.58 -22.76 -7.76
N PRO A 250 5.77 -23.66 -8.74
CA PRO A 250 5.90 -25.11 -8.47
C PRO A 250 7.15 -25.50 -7.70
N ASP A 251 8.21 -24.68 -7.79
CA ASP A 251 9.52 -25.01 -7.25
C ASP A 251 9.88 -24.21 -5.99
N LEU A 252 8.88 -23.61 -5.36
CA LEU A 252 9.03 -22.72 -4.21
C LEU A 252 9.73 -23.40 -3.02
N ALA A 253 9.48 -24.70 -2.81
CA ALA A 253 10.14 -25.48 -1.74
C ALA A 253 11.65 -25.65 -1.98
N ARG A 254 12.10 -25.52 -3.22
CA ARG A 254 13.53 -25.55 -3.60
C ARG A 254 14.17 -24.16 -3.54
N GLY A 255 13.38 -23.10 -3.32
CA GLY A 255 13.87 -21.73 -3.38
C GLY A 255 13.90 -21.17 -4.80
N GLU A 256 13.03 -21.66 -5.70
CA GLU A 256 12.98 -21.22 -7.09
C GLU A 256 11.65 -20.52 -7.42
N PRO A 257 11.64 -19.46 -8.27
CA PRO A 257 12.82 -18.82 -8.86
C PRO A 257 13.70 -18.10 -7.82
N ALA A 258 15.03 -18.29 -7.89
CA ALA A 258 15.98 -17.75 -6.92
C ALA A 258 15.86 -16.23 -6.68
N THR A 259 15.44 -15.48 -7.70
CA THR A 259 15.24 -14.02 -7.62
C THR A 259 14.22 -13.59 -6.56
N LEU A 260 13.25 -14.45 -6.20
CA LEU A 260 12.26 -14.19 -5.16
C LEU A 260 12.82 -14.39 -3.74
N PHE A 261 13.90 -15.17 -3.63
CA PHE A 261 14.48 -15.58 -2.36
C PHE A 261 15.73 -14.78 -2.00
N GLU A 262 16.33 -14.03 -2.93
CA GLU A 262 17.50 -13.19 -2.67
C GLU A 262 17.13 -11.70 -2.62
N PRO A 263 17.59 -10.94 -1.60
CA PRO A 263 17.37 -9.51 -1.54
C PRO A 263 17.93 -8.77 -2.77
N ALA A 264 17.16 -7.79 -3.26
CA ALA A 264 17.63 -6.87 -4.28
C ALA A 264 18.77 -6.00 -3.73
N THR A 265 19.82 -5.83 -4.54
CA THR A 265 20.95 -4.97 -4.21
C THR A 265 20.62 -3.51 -4.50
N VAL A 266 20.78 -2.65 -3.51
CA VAL A 266 20.57 -1.19 -3.63
C VAL A 266 21.92 -0.50 -3.78
N SER A 267 22.27 -0.11 -5.00
CA SER A 267 23.59 0.46 -5.30
C SER A 267 23.76 1.92 -4.89
N ASP A 268 22.67 2.69 -4.89
CA ASP A 268 22.65 4.09 -4.49
C ASP A 268 21.30 4.42 -3.84
N ARG A 269 21.32 4.82 -2.55
CA ARG A 269 20.12 5.17 -1.79
C ARG A 269 19.73 6.64 -1.87
N SER A 270 20.58 7.46 -2.48
CA SER A 270 20.27 8.88 -2.76
C SER A 270 19.52 9.05 -4.08
N ASP A 271 19.63 8.07 -4.99
CA ASP A 271 18.84 8.03 -6.21
C ASP A 271 17.41 7.54 -5.88
N GLY A 272 16.42 8.39 -6.15
CA GLY A 272 15.03 8.10 -5.81
C GLY A 272 14.39 6.93 -6.55
N LYS A 273 15.01 6.42 -7.63
CA LYS A 273 14.56 5.22 -8.32
C LYS A 273 15.27 3.98 -7.81
N ILE A 274 16.58 4.03 -7.60
CA ILE A 274 17.33 2.89 -7.07
C ILE A 274 16.94 2.61 -5.61
N ALA A 275 16.65 3.64 -4.82
CA ALA A 275 16.14 3.50 -3.46
C ALA A 275 14.81 2.73 -3.38
N HIS A 276 14.04 2.63 -4.48
CA HIS A 276 12.84 1.78 -4.53
C HIS A 276 13.14 0.31 -4.22
N LEU A 277 14.34 -0.17 -4.49
CA LEU A 277 14.73 -1.56 -4.26
C LEU A 277 14.75 -1.92 -2.77
N ASP A 278 14.93 -0.97 -1.85
CA ASP A 278 14.69 -1.21 -0.42
C ASP A 278 13.19 -1.48 -0.18
N GLY A 279 12.30 -0.75 -0.86
CA GLY A 279 10.86 -1.03 -0.82
C GLY A 279 10.49 -2.38 -1.44
N LEU A 280 11.20 -2.82 -2.49
CA LEU A 280 11.03 -4.16 -3.05
C LEU A 280 11.37 -5.23 -2.02
N ASN A 281 12.48 -5.06 -1.31
CA ASN A 281 12.85 -5.96 -0.23
C ASN A 281 11.77 -5.98 0.87
N LEU A 282 11.24 -4.83 1.29
CA LEU A 282 10.17 -4.76 2.29
C LEU A 282 8.86 -5.40 1.80
N SER A 283 8.44 -5.15 0.56
CA SER A 283 7.21 -5.73 0.00
C SER A 283 7.33 -7.24 -0.23
N ARG A 284 8.52 -7.73 -0.59
CA ARG A 284 8.84 -9.17 -0.62
C ARG A 284 8.72 -9.80 0.76
N ALA A 285 9.30 -9.17 1.79
CA ALA A 285 9.17 -9.65 3.17
C ALA A 285 7.70 -9.72 3.63
N TRP A 286 6.92 -8.69 3.33
CA TRP A 286 5.47 -8.67 3.58
C TRP A 286 4.75 -9.83 2.92
N CYS A 287 4.87 -9.97 1.59
CA CYS A 287 4.14 -11.00 0.86
C CYS A 287 4.57 -12.40 1.28
N GLN A 288 5.87 -12.63 1.49
CA GLN A 288 6.38 -13.94 1.88
C GLN A 288 5.86 -14.36 3.27
N ARG A 289 5.79 -13.45 4.25
CA ARG A 289 5.18 -13.72 5.56
C ARG A 289 3.69 -14.05 5.44
N ALA A 290 2.94 -13.24 4.70
CA ALA A 290 1.50 -13.46 4.49
C ALA A 290 1.22 -14.80 3.78
N LEU A 291 1.99 -15.12 2.74
CA LEU A 291 1.89 -16.39 2.01
C LEU A 291 2.27 -17.58 2.89
N ALA A 292 3.34 -17.47 3.69
CA ALA A 292 3.73 -18.50 4.64
C ALA A 292 2.64 -18.76 5.70
N GLY A 293 1.94 -17.71 6.15
CA GLY A 293 0.83 -17.81 7.09
C GLY A 293 -0.41 -18.53 6.54
N ALA A 294 -0.57 -18.63 5.21
CA ALA A 294 -1.66 -19.36 4.57
C ALA A 294 -1.34 -20.84 4.30
N LEU A 295 -0.10 -21.27 4.53
CA LEU A 295 0.31 -22.67 4.33
C LEU A 295 0.15 -23.50 5.61
N PRO A 296 -0.13 -24.82 5.49
CA PRO A 296 -0.19 -25.72 6.63
C PRO A 296 1.10 -25.73 7.45
N GLU A 297 0.98 -26.02 8.75
CA GLU A 297 2.13 -26.29 9.59
C GLU A 297 2.94 -27.48 9.04
N GLY A 298 4.27 -27.37 9.06
CA GLY A 298 5.17 -28.41 8.54
C GLY A 298 5.40 -28.38 7.02
N ASP A 299 4.71 -27.51 6.26
CA ASP A 299 4.96 -27.36 4.83
C ASP A 299 6.37 -26.83 4.54
N ALA A 300 7.11 -27.49 3.65
CA ALA A 300 8.49 -27.14 3.32
C ALA A 300 8.61 -25.73 2.71
N ARG A 301 7.61 -25.27 1.95
CA ARG A 301 7.56 -23.92 1.37
C ARG A 301 7.50 -22.86 2.46
N ARG A 302 6.78 -23.14 3.56
CA ARG A 302 6.59 -22.20 4.66
C ARG A 302 7.92 -21.78 5.29
N ALA A 303 8.81 -22.74 5.56
CA ALA A 303 10.12 -22.46 6.12
C ALA A 303 10.98 -21.60 5.16
N LYS A 304 10.93 -21.90 3.86
CA LYS A 304 11.65 -21.14 2.83
C LYS A 304 11.18 -19.70 2.71
N LEU A 305 9.87 -19.47 2.71
CA LEU A 305 9.27 -18.14 2.66
C LEU A 305 9.61 -17.31 3.90
N LEU A 306 9.57 -17.89 5.10
CA LEU A 306 9.90 -17.16 6.32
C LEU A 306 11.39 -16.80 6.41
N ASP A 307 12.28 -17.72 6.04
CA ASP A 307 13.72 -17.44 5.98
C ASP A 307 14.03 -16.29 5.00
N ALA A 308 13.46 -16.35 3.80
CA ALA A 308 13.65 -15.29 2.82
C ALA A 308 13.01 -13.98 3.28
N ALA A 309 11.85 -14.00 3.92
CA ALA A 309 11.24 -12.78 4.45
C ALA A 309 12.12 -12.10 5.50
N ASP A 310 12.73 -12.87 6.41
CA ASP A 310 13.63 -12.32 7.43
C ASP A 310 14.89 -11.72 6.79
N ARG A 311 15.46 -12.35 5.75
CA ARG A 311 16.61 -11.79 5.01
C ARG A 311 16.28 -10.50 4.27
N HIS A 312 15.14 -10.44 3.59
CA HIS A 312 14.66 -9.23 2.90
C HIS A 312 14.33 -8.10 3.88
N LEU A 313 13.72 -8.41 5.03
CA LEU A 313 13.43 -7.41 6.04
C LEU A 313 14.73 -6.85 6.63
N ALA A 314 15.68 -7.72 6.99
CA ALA A 314 16.96 -7.30 7.55
C ALA A 314 17.77 -6.44 6.59
N SER A 315 17.68 -6.67 5.27
CA SER A 315 18.42 -5.91 4.27
C SER A 315 17.91 -4.48 4.07
N ALA A 316 16.66 -4.18 4.43
CA ALA A 316 16.03 -2.89 4.14
C ALA A 316 15.58 -2.12 5.40
N LEU A 317 15.24 -2.79 6.51
CA LEU A 317 14.66 -2.16 7.70
C LEU A 317 15.57 -1.08 8.31
N ALA A 318 16.89 -1.31 8.30
CA ALA A 318 17.87 -0.35 8.79
C ALA A 318 17.93 0.93 7.94
N HIS A 319 17.46 0.88 6.70
CA HIS A 319 17.54 1.96 5.71
C HIS A 319 16.23 2.72 5.51
N VAL A 320 15.20 2.42 6.32
CA VAL A 320 13.91 3.15 6.31
C VAL A 320 14.08 4.65 6.67
N ALA A 321 15.17 5.00 7.37
CA ALA A 321 15.55 6.39 7.66
C ALA A 321 16.89 6.74 6.98
N GLY A 322 17.05 7.99 6.56
CA GLY A 322 18.29 8.52 5.98
C GLY A 322 18.06 9.63 4.96
N ASP A 323 17.55 9.27 3.78
CA ASP A 323 17.33 10.20 2.67
C ASP A 323 15.83 10.43 2.44
N TYR A 324 15.44 11.68 2.19
CA TYR A 324 14.04 12.04 1.96
C TYR A 324 13.41 11.20 0.85
N MET A 325 14.15 10.82 -0.20
CA MET A 325 13.67 10.01 -1.32
C MET A 325 13.20 8.60 -0.90
N GLY A 326 13.66 8.07 0.24
CA GLY A 326 13.15 6.85 0.84
C GLY A 326 12.22 7.11 2.03
N GLU A 327 12.55 8.08 2.89
CA GLU A 327 11.85 8.32 4.17
C GLU A 327 10.36 8.60 4.03
N HIS A 328 9.94 9.23 2.92
CA HIS A 328 8.55 9.63 2.75
C HIS A 328 7.58 8.47 2.50
N TRP A 329 8.08 7.23 2.31
CA TRP A 329 7.24 6.08 1.99
C TRP A 329 7.72 4.73 2.54
N LEU A 330 9.03 4.48 2.69
CA LEU A 330 9.57 3.16 3.08
C LEU A 330 9.03 2.66 4.43
N ALA A 331 8.76 3.56 5.39
CA ALA A 331 8.20 3.19 6.69
C ALA A 331 6.83 2.51 6.59
N THR A 332 6.06 2.85 5.55
CA THR A 332 4.75 2.24 5.27
C THR A 332 4.92 0.77 4.88
N PHE A 333 5.87 0.47 3.99
CA PHE A 333 6.17 -0.90 3.57
C PHE A 333 6.85 -1.72 4.66
N ALA A 334 7.69 -1.10 5.48
CA ALA A 334 8.26 -1.73 6.66
C ALA A 334 7.17 -2.13 7.65
N LEU A 335 6.19 -1.26 7.89
CA LEU A 335 5.03 -1.59 8.73
C LEU A 335 4.24 -2.77 8.14
N LEU A 336 3.95 -2.79 6.84
CA LEU A 336 3.27 -3.91 6.19
C LEU A 336 4.03 -5.24 6.42
N ALA A 337 5.36 -5.24 6.29
CA ALA A 337 6.18 -6.42 6.50
C ALA A 337 6.21 -6.90 7.97
N LEU A 338 6.15 -5.98 8.92
CA LEU A 338 6.16 -6.27 10.36
C LEU A 338 4.78 -6.69 10.88
N ASP A 339 3.71 -6.32 10.19
CA ASP A 339 2.31 -6.64 10.54
C ASP A 339 1.81 -7.97 9.94
N ALA A 340 2.54 -8.51 8.97
CA ALA A 340 2.17 -9.64 8.11
C ALA A 340 1.95 -10.98 8.83
#